data_AF-G1WEJ0-F1
#
_entry.id   AF-G1WEJ0-F1
#
_cell.length_a   1.000
_cell.length_b   1.000
_cell.length_c   1.000
_cell.angle_alpha   90.00
_cell.angle_beta   90.00
_cell.angle_gamma   90.00
#
_symmetry.space_group_name_H-M   'P 1'
#
loop_
_entity.id
_entity.type
_entity.pdbx_description
1 polymer ?
#
loop_
_entity_poly.entity_id
_entity_poly.type
_entity_poly.pdbx_seq_one_letter_code
_entity_poly.pdbx_strand_id
1 'polypeptide(L)'
;MLQAEVIPSDLRVLSEQIYQYKKGVRKMVLYTFPERYRQQALDKLERQGIDYFVQPVGNSRINLFFGRKECMDTIRKFIHQPLNELTPEEDFILGTLLGYDICSQCERYCKRKS
;
A
#
# COMPACT_ATOMS: atom_id res chain seq x y z
N MET A 1 32.18 18.55 -9.81
CA MET A 1 30.94 18.18 -10.51
C MET A 1 30.03 17.48 -9.51
N LEU A 2 28.88 18.07 -9.19
CA LEU A 2 27.86 17.40 -8.37
C LEU A 2 27.21 16.35 -9.28
N GLN A 3 27.53 15.07 -9.07
CA GLN A 3 26.75 13.98 -9.66
C GLN A 3 25.33 14.13 -9.12
N ALA A 4 24.37 14.39 -10.00
CA ALA A 4 22.96 14.31 -9.64
C ALA A 4 22.71 12.87 -9.18
N GLU A 5 22.46 12.68 -7.89
CA GLU A 5 22.10 11.36 -7.36
C GLU A 5 20.88 10.85 -8.13
N VAL A 6 21.09 9.77 -8.89
CA VAL A 6 20.01 9.13 -9.62
C VAL A 6 19.07 8.54 -8.58
N ILE A 7 17.94 9.19 -8.36
CA ILE A 7 16.91 8.68 -7.46
C ILE A 7 16.51 7.28 -7.94
N PRO A 8 16.62 6.25 -7.08
CA PRO A 8 16.20 4.89 -7.43
C PRO A 8 14.78 4.87 -7.99
N SER A 9 14.55 4.03 -9.00
CA SER A 9 13.25 3.90 -9.67
C SER A 9 12.11 3.65 -8.67
N ASP A 10 12.34 2.82 -7.65
CA ASP A 10 11.34 2.55 -6.61
C ASP A 10 10.92 3.81 -5.83
N LEU A 11 11.87 4.67 -5.45
CA LEU A 11 11.58 5.90 -4.73
C LEU A 11 10.89 6.96 -5.60
N ARG A 12 11.17 6.93 -6.91
CA ARG A 12 10.46 7.77 -7.88
C ARG A 12 9.00 7.33 -8.00
N VAL A 13 8.76 6.02 -8.13
CA VAL A 13 7.39 5.46 -8.16
C VAL A 13 6.65 5.77 -6.86
N LEU A 14 7.29 5.60 -5.69
CA LEU A 14 6.70 5.98 -4.41
C LEU A 14 6.29 7.46 -4.38
N SER A 15 7.13 8.35 -4.88
CA SER A 15 6.84 9.79 -4.90
C SER A 15 5.62 10.10 -5.77
N GLU A 16 5.48 9.41 -6.92
CA GLU A 16 4.29 9.49 -7.76
C GLU A 16 3.04 8.95 -7.04
N GLN A 17 3.14 7.82 -6.35
CA GLN A 17 2.02 7.28 -5.58
C GLN A 17 1.56 8.23 -4.48
N ILE A 18 2.50 8.88 -3.77
CA ILE A 18 2.18 9.89 -2.75
C ILE A 18 1.48 11.11 -3.38
N TYR A 19 1.95 11.55 -4.55
CA TYR A 19 1.32 12.65 -5.27
C TYR A 19 -0.13 12.34 -5.68
N GLN A 20 -0.38 11.15 -6.23
CA GLN A 20 -1.72 10.70 -6.60
C GLN A 20 -2.64 10.55 -5.38
N TYR A 21 -2.11 10.06 -4.25
CA TYR A 21 -2.83 10.04 -2.98
C TYR A 21 -3.23 11.45 -2.53
N LYS A 22 -2.30 12.42 -2.56
CA LYS A 22 -2.57 13.81 -2.18
C LYS A 22 -3.60 14.49 -3.08
N LYS A 23 -3.67 14.11 -4.36
CA LYS A 23 -4.73 14.53 -5.29
C LYS A 23 -6.10 13.92 -5.02
N GLY A 24 -6.18 12.95 -4.11
CA GLY A 24 -7.43 12.31 -3.73
C GLY A 24 -7.88 11.20 -4.68
N VAL A 25 -7.00 10.70 -5.57
CA VAL A 25 -7.32 9.62 -6.52
C VAL A 25 -7.77 8.34 -5.81
N ARG A 26 -7.18 8.05 -4.64
CA ARG A 26 -7.56 6.94 -3.77
C ARG A 26 -7.30 7.26 -2.32
N LYS A 27 -7.99 6.57 -1.41
CA LYS A 27 -7.88 6.80 0.04
C LYS A 27 -6.74 6.03 0.71
N MET A 28 -6.27 4.96 0.05
CA MET A 28 -5.16 4.12 0.50
C MET A 28 -4.37 3.61 -0.70
N VAL A 29 -3.06 3.42 -0.52
CA VAL A 29 -2.14 2.85 -1.49
C VAL A 29 -1.45 1.65 -0.84
N LEU A 30 -1.22 0.60 -1.62
CA LEU A 30 -0.26 -0.46 -1.35
C LEU A 30 0.89 -0.34 -2.35
N TYR A 31 2.13 -0.28 -1.86
CA TYR A 31 3.31 -0.29 -2.70
C TYR A 31 4.35 -1.28 -2.17
N THR A 32 4.77 -2.21 -3.04
CA THR A 32 5.78 -3.22 -2.71
C THR A 32 7.13 -2.84 -3.28
N PHE A 33 8.17 -2.77 -2.46
CA PHE A 33 9.52 -2.39 -2.88
C PHE A 33 10.61 -3.04 -2.01
N PRO A 34 11.90 -2.97 -2.39
CA PRO A 34 13.00 -3.54 -1.61
C PRO A 34 13.16 -2.91 -0.21
N GLU A 35 13.37 -3.75 0.81
CA GLU A 35 13.47 -3.34 2.22
C GLU A 35 14.58 -2.31 2.48
N ARG A 36 15.66 -2.33 1.69
CA ARG A 36 16.76 -1.35 1.78
C ARG A 36 16.31 0.11 1.64
N TYR A 37 15.17 0.36 1.00
CA TYR A 37 14.61 1.71 0.84
C TYR A 37 13.57 2.07 1.89
N ARG A 38 13.30 1.19 2.87
CA ARG A 38 12.25 1.37 3.88
C ARG A 38 12.37 2.70 4.59
N GLN A 39 13.53 3.01 5.16
CA GLN A 39 13.70 4.23 5.95
C GLN A 39 13.42 5.48 5.11
N GLN A 40 13.97 5.54 3.89
CA GLN A 40 13.75 6.66 2.97
C GLN A 40 12.28 6.82 2.58
N ALA A 41 11.53 5.72 2.47
CA ALA A 41 10.10 5.73 2.21
C ALA A 41 9.29 6.24 3.41
N LEU A 42 9.63 5.78 4.62
CA LEU A 42 8.97 6.21 5.86
C LEU A 42 9.20 7.70 6.13
N ASP A 43 10.45 8.17 6.03
CA ASP A 43 10.79 9.59 6.19
C ASP A 43 9.97 10.48 5.26
N LYS A 44 9.72 10.04 4.01
CA LYS A 44 8.88 10.77 3.06
C LYS A 44 7.44 10.88 3.53
N LEU A 45 6.86 9.81 4.09
CA LEU A 45 5.48 9.79 4.57
C LEU A 45 5.33 10.63 5.84
N GLU A 46 6.25 10.47 6.80
CA GLU A 46 6.26 11.19 8.07
C GLU A 46 6.38 12.70 7.87
N ARG A 47 7.29 13.17 7.00
CA ARG A 47 7.41 14.60 6.64
C ARG A 47 6.14 15.19 6.04
N GLN A 48 5.25 14.35 5.53
CA GLN A 48 3.99 14.74 4.90
C GLN A 48 2.78 14.46 5.80
N GLY A 49 2.99 13.92 7.00
CA GLY A 49 1.92 13.57 7.95
C GLY A 49 0.98 12.48 7.44
N ILE A 50 1.48 11.55 6.62
CA ILE A 50 0.68 10.47 6.02
C ILE A 50 0.81 9.22 6.89
N ASP A 51 -0.33 8.69 7.36
CA ASP A 51 -0.38 7.45 8.16
C ASP A 51 -0.05 6.23 7.27
N TYR A 52 0.62 5.25 7.86
CA TYR A 52 1.16 4.10 7.13
C TYR A 52 1.21 2.82 7.97
N PHE A 53 1.31 1.69 7.27
CA PHE A 53 1.51 0.37 7.85
C PHE A 53 2.51 -0.41 7.00
N VAL A 54 3.50 -1.01 7.64
CA VAL A 54 4.53 -1.81 6.97
C VAL A 54 4.29 -3.28 7.28
N GLN A 55 4.23 -4.09 6.22
CA GLN A 55 4.14 -5.54 6.32
C GLN A 55 5.35 -6.19 5.62
N PRO A 56 6.17 -6.98 6.35
CA PRO A 56 7.19 -7.83 5.74
C PRO A 56 6.54 -8.90 4.85
N VAL A 57 7.07 -9.07 3.62
CA VAL A 57 6.60 -10.12 2.68
C VAL A 57 7.67 -11.17 2.35
N GLY A 58 8.88 -11.02 2.90
CA GLY A 58 10.02 -11.88 2.60
C GLY A 58 10.81 -11.44 1.37
N ASN A 59 11.87 -12.19 1.01
CA ASN A 59 12.73 -11.91 -0.16
C ASN A 59 13.29 -10.47 -0.21
N SER A 60 13.62 -9.90 0.94
CA SER A 60 14.13 -8.52 1.06
C SER A 60 13.19 -7.46 0.46
N ARG A 61 11.86 -7.70 0.49
CA ARG A 61 10.82 -6.75 0.07
C ARG A 61 9.83 -6.52 1.21
N ILE A 62 9.18 -5.36 1.16
CA ILE A 62 8.08 -5.00 2.04
C ILE A 62 6.88 -4.52 1.25
N ASN A 63 5.70 -4.72 1.84
CA ASN A 63 4.49 -4.00 1.50
C ASN A 63 4.41 -2.75 2.40
N LEU A 64 4.35 -1.58 1.78
CA LEU A 64 4.04 -0.33 2.45
C LEU A 64 2.64 0.09 2.08
N PHE A 65 1.76 0.05 3.07
CA PHE A 65 0.45 0.66 3.01
C PHE A 65 0.54 2.09 3.50
N PHE A 66 -0.10 3.03 2.83
CA PHE A 66 -0.22 4.39 3.34
C PHE A 66 -1.53 5.03 2.88
N GLY A 67 -2.06 5.94 3.68
CA GLY A 67 -3.30 6.62 3.33
C GLY A 67 -4.01 7.28 4.50
N ARG A 68 -5.34 7.33 4.41
CA ARG A 68 -6.21 7.83 5.46
C ARG A 68 -6.08 6.98 6.73
N LYS A 69 -6.06 7.63 7.90
CA LYS A 69 -5.89 6.98 9.20
C LYS A 69 -6.92 5.87 9.43
N GLU A 70 -8.17 6.12 9.05
CA GLU A 70 -9.27 5.17 9.19
C GLU A 70 -9.03 3.89 8.36
N CYS A 71 -8.44 4.03 7.15
CA CYS A 71 -8.04 2.91 6.33
C CYS A 71 -6.87 2.14 6.96
N MET A 72 -5.87 2.85 7.51
CA MET A 72 -4.72 2.25 8.19
C MET A 72 -5.15 1.47 9.43
N ASP A 73 -6.01 2.05 10.25
CA ASP A 73 -6.55 1.42 11.45
C ASP A 73 -7.38 0.19 11.11
N THR A 74 -8.08 0.19 9.98
CA THR A 74 -8.85 -0.95 9.47
C THR A 74 -7.93 -2.10 9.03
N ILE A 75 -6.94 -1.85 8.16
CA ILE A 75 -6.06 -2.92 7.67
C ILE A 75 -5.19 -3.53 8.79
N ARG A 76 -4.83 -2.74 9.80
CA ARG A 76 -4.10 -3.23 10.98
C ARG A 76 -4.85 -4.30 11.77
N LYS A 77 -6.17 -4.47 11.55
CA LYS A 77 -7.00 -5.48 12.24
C LYS A 77 -6.96 -6.86 11.60
N PHE A 78 -6.57 -6.96 10.33
CA PHE A 78 -6.68 -8.22 9.60
C PHE A 78 -5.46 -8.54 8.71
N ILE A 79 -4.60 -7.57 8.40
CA ILE A 79 -3.33 -7.83 7.70
C ILE A 79 -2.28 -8.30 8.71
N HIS A 80 -2.44 -9.55 9.17
CA HIS A 80 -1.48 -10.26 10.02
C HIS A 80 -0.80 -11.42 9.29
N GLN A 81 -1.40 -11.89 8.20
CA GLN A 81 -0.94 -12.98 7.35
C GLN A 81 -0.57 -12.46 5.94
N PRO A 82 0.19 -13.24 5.16
CA PRO A 82 0.43 -12.95 3.75
C PRO A 82 -0.87 -12.62 2.99
N LEU A 83 -0.81 -11.66 2.05
CA LEU A 83 -2.02 -11.18 1.36
C LEU A 83 -2.75 -12.26 0.54
N ASN A 84 -2.04 -13.31 0.13
CA ASN A 84 -2.62 -14.46 -0.57
C ASN A 84 -3.42 -15.41 0.36
N GLU A 85 -3.30 -15.24 1.68
CA GLU A 85 -4.00 -16.06 2.69
C GLU A 85 -5.23 -15.36 3.27
N LEU A 86 -5.51 -14.12 2.83
CA LEU A 86 -6.71 -13.40 3.24
C LEU A 86 -7.98 -14.15 2.87
N THR A 87 -8.93 -14.17 3.80
CA THR A 87 -10.30 -14.65 3.54
C THR A 87 -10.94 -13.85 2.39
N PRO A 88 -11.95 -14.38 1.70
CA PRO A 88 -12.66 -13.63 0.66
C PRO A 88 -13.21 -12.29 1.16
N GLU A 89 -13.68 -12.23 2.42
CA GLU A 89 -14.18 -11.03 3.07
C GLU A 89 -13.06 -9.99 3.31
N GLU A 90 -11.91 -10.40 3.83
CA GLU A 90 -10.77 -9.51 4.05
C GLU A 90 -10.19 -8.99 2.73
N ASP A 91 -10.12 -9.83 1.70
CA ASP A 91 -9.70 -9.45 0.35
C ASP A 91 -10.70 -8.50 -0.31
N PHE A 92 -12.01 -8.68 -0.05
CA PHE A 92 -13.04 -7.75 -0.48
C PHE A 92 -12.78 -6.37 0.13
N ILE A 93 -12.65 -6.31 1.47
CA ILE A 93 -12.39 -5.07 2.23
C ILE A 93 -11.11 -4.40 1.72
N LEU A 94 -10.03 -5.16 1.59
CA LEU A 94 -8.74 -4.65 1.11
C LEU A 94 -8.86 -4.03 -0.28
N GLY A 95 -9.49 -4.72 -1.23
CA GLY A 95 -9.65 -4.20 -2.59
C GLY A 95 -10.51 -2.94 -2.65
N THR A 96 -11.59 -2.88 -1.89
CA THR A 96 -12.42 -1.66 -1.79
C THR A 96 -11.62 -0.49 -1.19
N LEU A 97 -10.83 -0.73 -0.14
CA LEU A 97 -9.97 0.32 0.45
C LEU A 97 -8.88 0.81 -0.52
N LEU A 98 -8.37 -0.06 -1.39
CA LEU A 98 -7.44 0.29 -2.47
C LEU A 98 -8.08 1.04 -3.64
N GLY A 99 -9.41 1.19 -3.62
CA GLY A 99 -10.19 1.91 -4.63
C GLY A 99 -10.59 1.07 -5.84
N TYR A 100 -10.61 -0.26 -5.73
CA TYR A 100 -11.21 -1.09 -6.77
C TYR A 100 -12.72 -0.90 -6.80
N ASP A 101 -13.29 -1.05 -8.01
CA ASP A 101 -14.72 -0.99 -8.23
C ASP A 101 -15.46 -2.06 -7.39
N ILE A 102 -16.58 -1.64 -6.80
CA ILE A 102 -17.36 -2.48 -5.88
C ILE A 102 -17.97 -3.68 -6.61
N CYS A 103 -18.51 -3.48 -7.81
CA CYS A 103 -19.11 -4.57 -8.59
C CYS A 103 -18.06 -5.62 -8.97
N SER A 104 -16.87 -5.17 -9.38
CA SER A 104 -15.73 -6.04 -9.67
C SER A 104 -15.29 -6.85 -8.44
N GLN A 105 -15.30 -6.23 -7.26
CA GLN A 105 -15.03 -6.92 -5.99
C GLN A 105 -16.13 -7.92 -5.62
N CYS A 106 -17.40 -7.62 -5.89
CA CYS A 106 -18.52 -8.56 -5.69
C CYS A 106 -18.34 -9.81 -6.58
N GLU A 107 -18.02 -9.63 -7.85
CA GLU A 107 -17.76 -10.75 -8.76
C GLU A 107 -16.60 -11.62 -8.27
N ARG A 108 -15.49 -11.00 -7.87
CA ARG A 108 -14.32 -11.70 -7.32
C ARG A 108 -14.67 -12.46 -6.04
N TYR A 109 -15.43 -11.85 -5.14
CA TYR A 109 -15.87 -12.48 -3.89
C TYR A 109 -16.73 -13.72 -4.13
N CYS A 110 -17.76 -13.62 -4.99
CA CYS A 110 -18.61 -14.76 -5.33
C CYS A 110 -17.80 -15.91 -5.96
N LYS A 111 -16.83 -15.60 -6.83
CA LYS A 111 -15.93 -16.61 -7.43
C LYS A 111 -15.05 -17.33 -6.40
N ARG A 112 -14.62 -16.64 -5.33
CA ARG A 112 -13.77 -17.25 -4.28
C ARG A 112 -14.55 -18.05 -3.23
N LYS A 113 -15.87 -17.86 -3.14
CA LYS A 113 -16.77 -18.57 -2.22
C LYS A 113 -17.44 -19.81 -2.84
N SER A 114 -17.45 -19.90 -4.17
CA SER A 114 -17.97 -21.04 -4.93
C SER A 114 -16.95 -22.17 -4.94
#